data_AF-A0A7J9D1B2-F1
#
_entry.id   AF-A0A7J9D1B2-F1
#
_cell.length_a   1.000
_cell.length_b   1.000
_cell.length_c   1.000
_cell.angle_alpha   90.00
_cell.angle_beta   90.00
_cell.angle_gamma   90.00
#
_symmetry.space_group_name_H-M   'P 1'
#
loop_
_entity.id
_entity.type
_entity.pdbx_description
1 polymer ?
#
loop_
_entity_poly.entity_id
_entity_poly.type
_entity_poly.pdbx_seq_one_letter_code
_entity_poly.pdbx_strand_id
1 'polypeptide(L)'
;IEKPKHENCFLVLFFLSCQDCCEGRWLLASSKPGVDNVTGYARWLVSKNTWGVLKNVVSFCDGVPDESTGIPYFYLTTLDPTARNALKDHRFSLTLGHYPLGTCITLYPESPACAKITLTGKLVLPDANSKESEFAKAALFT
;
A
#
# COMPACT_ATOMS: atom_id res chain seq x y z
N ILE A 1 58.66 -4.60 -37.19
CA ILE A 1 58.29 -3.16 -37.22
C ILE A 1 57.87 -2.79 -35.80
N GLU A 2 58.27 -1.63 -35.31
CA GLU A 2 58.23 -1.26 -33.89
C GLU A 2 56.98 -0.42 -33.50
N LYS A 3 56.54 -0.55 -32.23
CA LYS A 3 56.15 0.47 -31.20
C LYS A 3 55.26 1.69 -31.63
N PRO A 4 54.52 2.39 -30.72
CA PRO A 4 54.44 2.33 -29.24
C PRO A 4 53.08 1.71 -28.78
N LYS A 5 52.31 2.06 -27.73
CA LYS A 5 52.34 3.11 -26.67
C LYS A 5 51.60 2.61 -25.40
N HIS A 6 51.88 3.25 -24.25
CA HIS A 6 51.12 3.18 -22.98
C HIS A 6 49.70 3.78 -23.08
N GLU A 7 48.75 3.25 -22.28
CA GLU A 7 48.29 3.96 -21.06
C GLU A 7 47.42 3.08 -20.14
N ASN A 8 47.45 3.36 -18.83
CA ASN A 8 46.63 2.68 -17.83
C ASN A 8 45.21 3.23 -17.84
N CYS A 9 44.24 2.47 -18.38
CA CYS A 9 42.83 2.84 -18.28
C CYS A 9 42.29 2.44 -16.90
N PHE A 10 42.28 3.38 -15.95
CA PHE A 10 41.54 3.27 -14.69
C PHE A 10 40.04 3.21 -14.99
N LEU A 11 39.48 2.00 -15.12
CA LEU A 11 38.03 1.85 -15.17
C LEU A 11 37.50 1.94 -13.73
N VAL A 12 37.13 3.16 -13.33
CA VAL A 12 36.52 3.46 -12.04
C VAL A 12 35.31 2.56 -11.83
N LEU A 13 35.34 1.76 -10.77
CA LEU A 13 34.13 1.16 -10.23
C LEU A 13 33.23 2.31 -9.77
N PHE A 14 32.28 2.69 -10.62
CA PHE A 14 31.10 3.42 -10.19
C PHE A 14 30.35 2.52 -9.24
N PHE A 15 30.68 2.64 -7.95
CA PHE A 15 29.70 2.49 -6.90
C PHE A 15 28.61 3.52 -7.18
N LEU A 16 27.63 3.12 -8.00
CA LEU A 16 26.29 3.66 -7.91
C LEU A 16 25.82 3.31 -6.51
N SER A 17 26.12 4.21 -5.57
CA SER A 17 25.39 4.33 -4.33
C SER A 17 23.93 4.43 -4.73
N CYS A 18 23.19 3.33 -4.55
CA CYS A 18 21.75 3.31 -4.63
C CYS A 18 21.27 4.11 -3.42
N GLN A 19 21.28 5.44 -3.61
CA GLN A 19 21.12 6.45 -2.57
C GLN A 19 19.65 6.44 -2.17
N ASP A 20 19.36 5.59 -1.17
CA ASP A 20 18.06 5.35 -0.59
C ASP A 20 16.95 5.38 -1.66
N CYS A 21 17.00 4.42 -2.59
CA CYS A 21 15.79 4.05 -3.32
C CYS A 21 14.77 3.61 -2.28
N CYS A 22 13.90 4.54 -1.87
CA CYS A 22 12.85 4.31 -0.89
C CYS A 22 12.18 2.97 -1.19
N GLU A 23 12.08 2.08 -0.20
CA GLU A 23 11.50 0.75 -0.38
C GLU A 23 10.00 0.88 -0.64
N GLY A 24 9.65 1.23 -1.89
CA GLY A 24 8.31 1.52 -2.38
C GLY A 24 7.49 0.25 -2.48
N ARG A 25 7.22 -0.37 -1.33
CA ARG A 25 6.46 -1.60 -1.08
C ARG A 25 6.58 -2.58 -2.25
N TRP A 26 7.79 -3.09 -2.49
CA TRP A 26 8.05 -4.23 -3.39
C TRP A 26 7.48 -5.52 -2.77
N LEU A 27 6.15 -5.54 -2.68
CA LEU A 27 5.35 -6.54 -2.02
C LEU A 27 5.69 -7.90 -2.62
N LEU A 28 6.30 -8.78 -1.80
CA LEU A 28 6.40 -10.19 -2.13
C LEU A 28 5.00 -10.67 -2.55
N ALA A 29 4.95 -11.12 -3.79
CA ALA A 29 3.71 -11.15 -4.55
C ALA A 29 2.92 -12.42 -4.22
N SER A 30 2.41 -12.49 -2.98
CA SER A 30 1.28 -13.34 -2.58
C SER A 30 0.31 -13.39 -3.76
N SER A 31 0.19 -14.59 -4.35
CA SER A 31 -0.43 -14.78 -5.64
C SER A 31 -1.91 -14.40 -5.57
N LYS A 32 -2.45 -13.82 -6.65
CA LYS A 32 -3.88 -13.49 -6.72
C LYS A 32 -4.69 -14.75 -6.38
N PRO A 33 -5.53 -14.73 -5.32
CA PRO A 33 -6.33 -15.88 -4.95
C PRO A 33 -7.29 -16.31 -6.06
N GLY A 34 -7.68 -17.59 -6.03
CA GLY A 34 -8.71 -18.14 -6.91
C GLY A 34 -10.04 -17.40 -6.77
N VAL A 35 -10.83 -17.40 -7.85
CA VAL A 35 -12.13 -16.69 -7.92
C VAL A 35 -13.20 -17.28 -7.00
N ASP A 36 -12.98 -18.51 -6.54
CA ASP A 36 -13.73 -19.25 -5.52
C ASP A 36 -13.41 -18.77 -4.09
N ASN A 37 -12.16 -18.39 -3.82
CA ASN A 37 -11.71 -17.95 -2.49
C ASN A 37 -12.00 -16.46 -2.26
N VAL A 38 -13.29 -16.10 -2.17
CA VAL A 38 -13.77 -14.72 -1.97
C VAL A 38 -13.14 -14.06 -0.75
N THR A 39 -13.01 -14.78 0.37
CA THR A 39 -12.43 -14.26 1.62
C THR A 39 -10.94 -13.97 1.48
N GLY A 40 -10.17 -14.89 0.90
CA GLY A 40 -8.75 -14.70 0.61
C GLY A 40 -8.53 -13.57 -0.39
N TYR A 41 -9.36 -13.51 -1.44
CA TYR A 41 -9.31 -12.44 -2.43
C TYR A 41 -9.61 -11.06 -1.82
N ALA A 42 -10.58 -10.95 -0.92
CA ALA A 42 -10.86 -9.70 -0.21
C ALA A 42 -9.68 -9.27 0.67
N ARG A 43 -9.07 -10.20 1.44
CA ARG A 43 -7.88 -9.91 2.26
C ARG A 43 -6.69 -9.49 1.40
N TRP A 44 -6.43 -10.20 0.30
CA TRP A 44 -5.40 -9.87 -0.69
C TRP A 44 -5.63 -8.50 -1.32
N LEU A 45 -6.88 -8.15 -1.65
CA LEU A 45 -7.20 -6.86 -2.28
C LEU A 45 -7.03 -5.69 -1.30
N VAL A 46 -7.24 -5.89 0.00
CA VAL A 46 -6.84 -4.93 1.04
C VAL A 46 -5.31 -4.82 1.08
N SER A 47 -4.59 -5.93 1.27
CA SER A 47 -3.14 -5.90 1.51
C SER A 47 -2.29 -5.49 0.32
N LYS A 48 -2.80 -5.59 -0.92
CA LYS A 48 -2.14 -5.08 -2.13
C LYS A 48 -2.42 -3.61 -2.45
N ASN A 49 -3.46 -2.99 -1.88
CA ASN A 49 -3.69 -1.55 -2.02
C ASN A 49 -2.92 -0.74 -0.95
N THR A 50 -2.56 0.49 -1.28
CA THR A 50 -1.95 1.48 -0.37
C THR A 50 -2.77 2.77 -0.27
N TRP A 51 -3.84 2.88 -1.05
CA TRP A 51 -4.79 3.99 -1.04
C TRP A 51 -6.19 3.49 -1.36
N GLY A 52 -7.19 4.25 -0.94
CA GLY A 52 -8.60 3.95 -1.16
C GLY A 52 -9.48 5.19 -1.11
N VAL A 53 -10.79 4.99 -1.23
CA VAL A 53 -11.79 6.06 -1.17
C VAL A 53 -12.65 5.88 0.08
N LEU A 54 -12.58 6.86 0.99
CA LEU A 54 -13.55 7.06 2.08
C LEU A 54 -14.58 8.10 1.59
N LYS A 55 -14.54 9.31 2.15
CA LYS A 55 -15.17 10.51 1.58
C LYS A 55 -14.22 11.23 0.61
N ASN A 56 -12.93 11.24 0.95
CA ASN A 56 -11.81 11.68 0.12
C ASN A 56 -10.99 10.44 -0.32
N VAL A 57 -10.05 10.64 -1.24
CA VAL A 57 -8.94 9.69 -1.45
C VAL A 57 -8.05 9.73 -0.20
N VAL A 58 -7.68 8.58 0.34
CA VAL A 58 -6.81 8.44 1.52
C VAL A 58 -5.77 7.35 1.31
N SER A 59 -4.56 7.56 1.81
CA SER A 59 -3.57 6.50 1.98
C SER A 59 -3.89 5.64 3.20
N PHE A 60 -3.61 4.35 3.13
CA PHE A 60 -3.80 3.42 4.24
C PHE A 60 -2.80 2.26 4.16
N CYS A 61 -2.60 1.56 5.26
CA CYS A 61 -1.91 0.28 5.31
C CYS A 61 -2.73 -0.72 6.15
N ASP A 62 -2.39 -2.00 6.07
CA ASP A 62 -3.05 -3.05 6.85
C ASP A 62 -2.07 -3.94 7.65
N GLY A 63 -0.82 -3.50 7.75
CA GLY A 63 0.27 -4.18 8.44
C GLY A 63 1.63 -3.78 7.83
N VAL A 64 2.70 -4.11 8.56
CA VAL A 64 4.08 -4.06 8.05
C VAL A 64 4.27 -5.09 6.92
N PRO A 65 5.39 -5.10 6.17
CA PRO A 65 5.66 -6.12 5.17
C PRO A 65 5.47 -7.55 5.72
N ASP A 66 4.83 -8.39 4.91
CA ASP A 66 4.43 -9.78 5.20
C ASP A 66 3.49 -10.04 6.41
N GLU A 67 3.33 -9.11 7.35
CA GLU A 67 2.40 -9.20 8.50
C GLU A 67 1.07 -8.44 8.28
N SER A 68 0.39 -8.67 7.15
CA SER A 68 -0.90 -8.00 6.87
C SER A 68 -2.04 -8.54 7.77
N THR A 69 -2.57 -7.71 8.68
CA THR A 69 -3.72 -8.05 9.52
C THR A 69 -5.05 -7.89 8.79
N GLY A 70 -5.08 -7.13 7.69
CA GLY A 70 -6.29 -6.73 6.97
C GLY A 70 -7.18 -5.75 7.75
N ILE A 71 -6.66 -5.09 8.80
CA ILE A 71 -7.31 -3.97 9.50
C ILE A 71 -6.75 -2.67 8.87
N PRO A 72 -7.56 -1.84 8.19
CA PRO A 72 -7.06 -0.62 7.57
C PRO A 72 -6.74 0.47 8.61
N TYR A 73 -5.46 0.84 8.71
CA TYR A 73 -4.98 1.98 9.50
C TYR A 73 -4.79 3.19 8.60
N PHE A 74 -5.07 4.39 9.12
CA PHE A 74 -5.01 5.66 8.37
C PHE A 74 -4.30 6.74 9.20
N TYR A 75 -3.40 7.51 8.57
CA TYR A 75 -2.85 8.71 9.18
C TYR A 75 -3.63 9.95 8.71
N LEU A 76 -4.59 10.42 9.53
CA LEU A 76 -5.50 11.50 9.17
C LEU A 76 -5.33 12.72 10.10
N THR A 77 -5.26 13.91 9.51
CA THR A 77 -5.26 15.19 10.23
C THR A 77 -6.67 15.76 10.39
N THR A 78 -6.97 16.39 11.53
CA THR A 78 -8.22 17.12 11.77
C THR A 78 -8.38 18.39 10.95
N LEU A 79 -7.41 18.72 10.09
CA LEU A 79 -7.57 19.71 9.02
C LEU A 79 -8.37 19.16 7.83
N ASP A 80 -8.26 17.85 7.55
CA ASP A 80 -9.01 17.19 6.47
C ASP A 80 -10.47 16.91 6.89
N PRO A 81 -11.47 17.13 6.01
CA PRO A 81 -12.86 16.90 6.35
C PRO A 81 -13.21 15.44 6.69
N THR A 82 -12.44 14.44 6.25
CA THR A 82 -12.67 13.02 6.59
C THR A 82 -12.55 12.82 8.10
N ALA A 83 -11.45 13.25 8.71
CA ALA A 83 -11.25 13.18 10.17
C ALA A 83 -12.28 14.03 10.94
N ARG A 84 -12.56 15.25 10.45
CA ARG A 84 -13.56 16.14 11.08
C ARG A 84 -14.99 15.59 11.06
N ASN A 85 -15.30 14.71 10.12
CA ASN A 85 -16.57 14.00 10.06
C ASN A 85 -16.53 12.72 10.91
N ALA A 86 -15.42 11.97 10.91
CA ALA A 86 -15.21 10.78 11.74
C ALA A 86 -15.35 11.05 13.24
N LEU A 87 -14.90 12.23 13.72
CA LEU A 87 -15.07 12.70 15.10
C LEU A 87 -16.52 13.11 15.46
N LYS A 88 -17.48 13.01 14.54
CA LYS A 88 -18.89 13.33 14.76
C LYS A 88 -19.81 12.15 14.47
N ASP A 89 -19.56 11.43 13.39
CA ASP A 89 -20.17 10.16 13.06
C ASP A 89 -19.07 9.20 12.66
N HIS A 90 -18.88 8.16 13.47
CA HIS A 90 -17.81 7.19 13.29
C HIS A 90 -18.09 6.23 12.11
N ARG A 91 -19.33 6.18 11.59
CA ARG A 91 -19.73 5.24 10.53
C ARG A 91 -19.09 5.61 9.19
N PHE A 92 -18.27 4.71 8.65
CA PHE A 92 -17.51 4.93 7.42
C PHE A 92 -17.48 3.70 6.53
N SER A 93 -17.23 3.91 5.24
CA SER A 93 -17.07 2.87 4.22
C SER A 93 -15.82 3.15 3.40
N LEU A 94 -14.85 2.22 3.41
CA LEU A 94 -13.65 2.26 2.56
C LEU A 94 -13.90 1.46 1.29
N THR A 95 -13.81 2.09 0.13
CA THR A 95 -13.90 1.41 -1.17
C THR A 95 -12.52 1.27 -1.82
N LEU A 96 -12.19 0.03 -2.23
CA LEU A 96 -10.95 -0.37 -2.90
C LEU A 96 -11.29 -1.05 -4.24
N GLY A 97 -10.38 -0.96 -5.21
CA GLY A 97 -10.52 -1.61 -6.51
C GLY A 97 -9.31 -2.46 -6.87
N HIS A 98 -9.50 -3.49 -7.70
CA HIS A 98 -8.39 -4.26 -8.29
C HIS A 98 -7.72 -3.49 -9.43
N TYR A 99 -8.43 -2.59 -10.12
CA TYR A 99 -7.92 -1.86 -11.29
C TYR A 99 -6.60 -1.08 -11.06
N PRO A 100 -6.42 -0.32 -9.97
CA PRO A 100 -5.16 0.41 -9.72
C PRO A 100 -3.93 -0.49 -9.54
N LEU A 101 -4.12 -1.78 -9.27
CA LEU A 101 -3.04 -2.75 -9.08
C LEU A 101 -2.48 -3.31 -10.40
N GLY A 102 -2.94 -2.81 -11.56
CA GLY A 102 -2.45 -3.18 -12.90
C GLY A 102 -2.65 -4.65 -13.31
N THR A 103 -3.26 -5.47 -12.46
CA THR A 103 -3.35 -6.94 -12.59
C THR A 103 -4.77 -7.42 -12.91
N CYS A 104 -5.64 -6.53 -13.38
CA CYS A 104 -6.91 -6.89 -14.01
C CYS A 104 -6.70 -7.33 -15.45
N ILE A 105 -7.43 -8.38 -15.88
CA ILE A 105 -7.37 -8.91 -17.26
C ILE A 105 -7.95 -7.90 -18.28
N THR A 106 -8.85 -7.03 -17.84
CA THR A 106 -9.57 -6.07 -18.68
C THR A 106 -9.13 -4.63 -18.39
N LEU A 107 -8.91 -3.86 -19.46
CA LEU A 107 -8.58 -2.41 -19.40
C LEU A 107 -9.72 -1.50 -18.91
N TYR A 108 -10.87 -2.06 -18.54
CA TYR A 108 -12.03 -1.31 -18.06
C TYR A 108 -12.17 -1.41 -16.53
N PRO A 109 -12.14 -0.30 -15.78
CA PRO A 109 -12.29 -0.30 -14.32
C PRO A 109 -13.71 -0.66 -13.84
N GLU A 110 -14.67 -0.86 -14.75
CA GLU A 110 -16.05 -1.26 -14.46
C GLU A 110 -16.35 -2.72 -14.82
N SER A 111 -15.38 -3.43 -15.40
CA SER A 111 -15.48 -4.87 -15.68
C SER A 111 -15.75 -5.67 -14.40
N PRO A 112 -16.73 -6.58 -14.37
CA PRO A 112 -16.99 -7.44 -13.20
C PRO A 112 -15.83 -8.41 -12.91
N ALA A 113 -14.94 -8.67 -13.88
CA ALA A 113 -13.71 -9.44 -13.67
C ALA A 113 -12.61 -8.65 -12.92
N CYS A 114 -12.80 -7.34 -12.76
CA CYS A 114 -11.91 -6.41 -12.08
C CYS A 114 -12.57 -5.92 -10.78
N ALA A 115 -12.54 -6.79 -9.77
CA ALA A 115 -13.38 -6.67 -8.59
C ALA A 115 -13.12 -5.40 -7.75
N LYS A 116 -14.14 -5.02 -6.99
CA LYS A 116 -14.17 -3.87 -6.08
C LYS A 116 -14.73 -4.36 -4.74
N ILE A 117 -14.23 -3.84 -3.63
CA ILE A 117 -14.74 -4.13 -2.29
C ILE A 117 -15.02 -2.84 -1.54
N THR A 118 -16.09 -2.84 -0.74
CA THR A 118 -16.44 -1.75 0.16
C THR A 118 -16.52 -2.28 1.58
N LEU A 119 -15.55 -1.91 2.43
CA LEU A 119 -15.50 -2.27 3.84
C LEU A 119 -16.28 -1.22 4.65
N THR A 120 -17.47 -1.57 5.12
CA THR A 120 -18.29 -0.68 5.96
C THR A 120 -18.11 -1.03 7.44
N GLY A 121 -17.88 -0.02 8.28
CA GLY A 121 -17.61 -0.21 9.70
C GLY A 121 -17.60 1.11 10.47
N LYS A 122 -16.74 1.19 11.49
CA LYS A 122 -16.50 2.41 12.27
C LYS A 122 -15.03 2.80 12.22
N LEU A 123 -14.73 4.07 12.00
CA LEU A 123 -13.43 4.63 12.33
C LEU A 123 -13.32 4.79 13.86
N VAL A 124 -12.18 4.37 14.39
CA VAL A 124 -11.84 4.45 15.81
C VAL A 124 -10.46 5.08 15.92
N LEU A 125 -10.30 6.04 16.82
CA LEU A 125 -8.99 6.56 17.20
C LEU A 125 -8.45 5.65 18.32
N PRO A 126 -7.35 4.89 18.12
CA PRO A 126 -6.79 4.05 19.17
C PRO A 126 -6.16 4.91 20.28
N ASP A 127 -6.11 4.39 21.50
CA ASP A 127 -5.40 5.05 22.61
C ASP A 127 -3.93 5.20 22.27
N ALA A 128 -3.37 6.41 22.47
CA ALA A 128 -2.02 6.76 22.00
C ALA A 128 -0.89 5.88 22.56
N ASN A 129 -1.11 5.27 23.74
CA ASN A 129 -0.18 4.37 24.44
C ASN A 129 -0.59 2.88 24.31
N SER A 130 -1.43 2.53 23.34
CA SER A 130 -1.82 1.14 23.07
C SER A 130 -0.86 0.46 22.09
N LYS A 131 -0.70 -0.86 22.23
CA LYS A 131 0.04 -1.69 21.26
C LYS A 131 -0.53 -1.58 19.84
N GLU A 132 -1.84 -1.34 19.73
CA GLU A 132 -2.52 -1.09 18.45
C GLU A 132 -2.02 0.21 17.80
N SER A 133 -1.85 1.28 18.56
CA SER A 133 -1.28 2.55 18.09
C SER A 133 0.21 2.42 17.73
N GLU A 134 0.97 1.61 18.47
CA GLU A 134 2.37 1.29 18.15
C GLU A 134 2.49 0.51 16.83
N PHE A 135 1.69 -0.55 16.65
CA PHE A 135 1.66 -1.36 15.43
C PHE A 135 1.16 -0.54 14.22
N ALA A 136 0.06 0.21 14.38
CA ALA A 136 -0.47 1.09 13.35
C ALA A 136 0.57 2.14 12.90
N LYS A 137 1.32 2.72 13.85
CA LYS A 137 2.40 3.68 13.55
C LYS A 137 3.56 3.00 12.80
N ALA A 138 3.96 1.79 13.17
CA ALA A 138 4.97 1.04 12.43
C ALA A 138 4.50 0.78 10.98
N ALA A 139 3.30 0.23 10.81
CA ALA A 139 2.72 -0.10 9.51
C ALA A 139 2.49 1.12 8.60
N LEU A 140 2.18 2.30 9.16
CA LEU A 140 1.95 3.55 8.41
C LEU A 140 3.23 4.28 7.98
N PHE A 141 4.37 3.95 8.57
CA PHE A 141 5.65 4.65 8.36
C PHE A 141 6.83 3.70 8.10
N THR A 142 6.54 2.50 7.56
CA THR A 142 7.51 1.58 6.94
C THR A 142 7.46 1.76 5.43
#